data_AF-A0A965AND8-F1
#
_entry.id   AF-A0A965AND8-F1
#
_cell.length_a   1.000
_cell.length_b   1.000
_cell.length_c   1.000
_cell.angle_alpha   90.00
_cell.angle_beta   90.00
_cell.angle_gamma   90.00
#
_symmetry.space_group_name_H-M   'P 1'
#
loop_
_entity.id
_entity.type
_entity.pdbx_description
1 polymer ?
#
loop_
_entity_poly.entity_id
_entity_poly.type
_entity_poly.pdbx_seq_one_letter_code
_entity_poly.pdbx_strand_id
1 'polypeptide(L)'
;MHELGHTLGLRHNFKGSSLATLAEINAPNAGKRKPATTSVMDYIPVNIVPKGKPQAAYYQTQLGVYDRWAIEYGYKPHSGSRPEDEKEALEKIASRSGEPLLTFATDEDTESGDPDPLSNRYDLGSDPIAFAKQRAALVQEVIPQLVERFTADDTGYERVRQAFGVLLAAHGQAAFIASRLIGGLHGSRSHRDDP
;
A
#
# COMPACT_ATOMS: atom_id res chain seq x y z
N MET A 1 -10.45 -9.67 -1.03
CA MET A 1 -10.97 -8.28 -1.10
C MET A 1 -10.52 -7.62 -2.39
N HIS A 2 -9.22 -7.63 -2.70
CA HIS A 2 -8.65 -7.08 -3.93
C HIS A 2 -9.39 -7.49 -5.22
N GLU A 3 -9.44 -8.79 -5.55
CA GLU A 3 -10.08 -9.28 -6.79
C GLU A 3 -11.58 -8.97 -6.89
N LEU A 4 -12.26 -8.97 -5.73
CA LEU A 4 -13.67 -8.56 -5.66
C LEU A 4 -13.81 -7.05 -5.95
N GLY A 5 -12.83 -6.24 -5.55
CA GLY A 5 -12.76 -4.82 -5.92
C GLY A 5 -12.68 -4.64 -7.43
N HIS A 6 -11.83 -5.40 -8.12
CA HIS A 6 -11.78 -5.39 -9.59
C HIS A 6 -13.11 -5.82 -10.24
N THR A 7 -13.78 -6.83 -9.67
CA THR A 7 -15.11 -7.25 -10.13
C THR A 7 -16.14 -6.11 -10.00
N LEU A 8 -15.96 -5.23 -9.02
CA LEU A 8 -16.77 -4.02 -8.80
C LEU A 8 -16.24 -2.78 -9.54
N GLY A 9 -15.25 -2.93 -10.42
CA GLY A 9 -14.71 -1.85 -11.24
C GLY A 9 -13.64 -0.98 -10.56
N LEU A 10 -13.15 -1.36 -9.37
CA LEU A 10 -12.05 -0.64 -8.74
C LEU A 10 -10.73 -0.98 -9.45
N ARG A 11 -9.93 0.07 -9.71
CA ARG A 11 -8.56 -0.05 -10.20
C ARG A 11 -7.57 -0.18 -9.04
N HIS A 12 -6.33 -0.52 -9.36
CA HIS A 12 -5.24 -0.42 -8.39
C HIS A 12 -5.11 1.00 -7.84
N ASN A 13 -4.73 1.12 -6.57
CA ASN A 13 -4.39 2.38 -5.93
C ASN A 13 -3.04 2.26 -5.19
N PHE A 14 -1.96 2.61 -5.88
CA PHE A 14 -0.57 2.50 -5.43
C PHE A 14 -0.11 3.63 -4.51
N LYS A 15 -0.99 4.58 -4.17
CA LYS A 15 -0.76 5.59 -3.12
C LYS A 15 -1.46 5.24 -1.81
N GLY A 16 -2.14 4.09 -1.74
CA GLY A 16 -2.92 3.72 -0.56
C GLY A 16 -2.08 3.61 0.72
N SER A 17 -0.82 3.23 0.59
CA SER A 17 0.16 3.01 1.65
C SER A 17 0.86 4.29 2.11
N SER A 18 0.74 5.39 1.35
CA SER A 18 1.62 6.56 1.49
C SER A 18 1.19 7.56 2.57
N LEU A 19 0.16 7.25 3.37
CA LEU A 19 -0.42 8.21 4.33
C LEU A 19 -0.11 7.89 5.78
N ALA A 20 -0.21 6.62 6.19
CA ALA A 20 0.05 6.22 7.56
C ALA A 20 1.54 5.95 7.75
N THR A 21 2.12 6.38 8.86
CA THR A 21 3.49 6.01 9.23
C THR A 21 3.57 4.53 9.59
N LEU A 22 4.77 3.93 9.50
CA LEU A 22 4.98 2.55 9.96
C LEU A 22 4.63 2.36 11.44
N ALA A 23 4.82 3.40 12.25
CA ALA A 23 4.47 3.38 13.67
C ALA A 23 2.95 3.31 13.87
N GLU A 24 2.18 4.09 13.11
CA GLU A 24 0.72 4.06 13.15
C GLU A 24 0.15 2.73 12.63
N ILE A 25 0.72 2.20 11.53
CA ILE A 25 0.34 0.90 10.97
C ILE A 25 0.54 -0.21 11.99
N ASN A 26 1.66 -0.18 12.72
CA ASN A 26 2.03 -1.21 13.68
C ASN A 26 1.61 -0.93 15.13
N ALA A 27 0.91 0.18 15.37
CA ALA A 27 0.49 0.56 16.71
C ALA A 27 -0.51 -0.48 17.29
N PRO A 28 -0.39 -0.82 18.59
CA PRO A 28 -1.42 -1.59 19.29
C PRO A 28 -2.78 -0.90 19.15
N ASN A 29 -3.80 -1.64 18.75
CA ASN A 29 -5.06 -1.04 18.31
C ASN A 29 -6.27 -1.43 19.17
N ALA A 30 -6.07 -1.68 20.48
CA ALA A 30 -7.13 -1.96 21.46
C ALA A 30 -8.20 -2.98 20.98
N GLY A 31 -7.78 -3.98 20.20
CA GLY A 31 -8.67 -5.00 19.62
C GLY A 31 -9.41 -4.56 18.35
N LYS A 32 -9.32 -3.29 17.93
CA LYS A 32 -9.86 -2.81 16.66
C LYS A 32 -8.80 -2.94 15.59
N ARG A 33 -8.99 -3.85 14.63
CA ARG A 33 -8.15 -3.86 13.43
C ARG A 33 -8.29 -2.47 12.77
N LYS A 34 -7.18 -1.83 12.38
CA LYS A 34 -7.18 -0.66 11.49
C LYS A 34 -6.61 -1.12 10.14
N PRO A 35 -7.13 -0.62 9.00
CA PRO A 35 -6.51 -0.90 7.71
C PRO A 35 -5.11 -0.26 7.69
N ALA A 36 -4.15 -0.94 7.07
CA ALA A 36 -2.77 -0.46 6.94
C ALA A 36 -2.64 0.59 5.82
N THR A 37 -3.52 0.51 4.84
CA THR A 37 -3.62 1.41 3.69
C THR A 37 -5.03 1.99 3.57
N THR A 38 -5.19 3.03 2.75
CA THR A 38 -6.51 3.55 2.43
C THR A 38 -7.27 2.69 1.42
N SER A 39 -6.61 1.75 0.75
CA SER A 39 -7.25 0.89 -0.25
C SER A 39 -6.72 -0.55 -0.23
N VAL A 40 -7.62 -1.54 -0.28
CA VAL A 40 -7.27 -2.95 -0.53
C VAL A 40 -6.78 -3.18 -1.96
N MET A 41 -6.89 -2.17 -2.84
CA MET A 41 -6.40 -2.18 -4.20
C MET A 41 -4.92 -1.79 -4.31
N ASP A 42 -4.25 -1.54 -3.18
CA ASP A 42 -2.82 -1.29 -3.10
C ASP A 42 -2.03 -2.62 -3.06
N TYR A 43 -0.87 -2.63 -3.69
CA TYR A 43 0.08 -3.75 -3.65
C TYR A 43 1.07 -3.57 -2.52
N ILE A 44 0.63 -3.81 -1.29
CA ILE A 44 1.53 -3.78 -0.14
C ILE A 44 2.34 -5.09 0.01
N PRO A 45 3.58 -5.02 0.53
CA PRO A 45 4.33 -6.20 0.91
C PRO A 45 3.75 -6.80 2.20
N VAL A 46 4.18 -8.02 2.54
CA VAL A 46 3.87 -8.59 3.86
C VAL A 46 4.44 -7.69 4.95
N ASN A 47 3.60 -7.22 5.86
CA ASN A 47 4.03 -6.35 6.95
C ASN A 47 4.76 -7.18 8.02
N ILE A 48 6.07 -7.32 7.89
CA ILE A 48 6.93 -8.01 8.88
C ILE A 48 7.85 -6.99 9.52
N VAL A 49 7.73 -6.74 10.81
CA VAL A 49 8.66 -5.83 11.52
C VAL A 49 9.86 -6.59 12.09
N PRO A 50 11.02 -5.93 12.28
CA PRO A 50 12.15 -6.51 13.01
C PRO A 50 11.75 -6.97 14.42
N LYS A 51 12.46 -7.97 14.96
CA LYS A 51 12.14 -8.55 16.27
C LYS A 51 12.21 -7.49 17.38
N GLY A 52 11.28 -7.56 18.32
CA GLY A 52 11.17 -6.61 19.44
C GLY A 52 10.43 -5.31 19.11
N LYS A 53 9.91 -5.16 17.88
CA LYS A 53 9.00 -4.07 17.48
C LYS A 53 7.54 -4.53 17.59
N PRO A 54 6.58 -3.60 17.81
CA PRO A 54 5.16 -3.91 17.69
C PRO A 54 4.83 -4.45 16.30
N GLN A 55 4.10 -5.56 16.23
CA GLN A 55 3.71 -6.23 14.99
C GLN A 55 2.18 -6.17 14.85
N ALA A 56 1.69 -5.49 13.82
CA ALA A 56 0.28 -5.54 13.45
C ALA A 56 -0.01 -6.76 12.55
N ALA A 57 -1.19 -6.81 11.93
CA ALA A 57 -1.52 -7.85 10.96
C ALA A 57 -0.51 -7.87 9.80
N TYR A 58 -0.14 -9.07 9.34
CA TYR A 58 0.75 -9.27 8.19
C TYR A 58 0.13 -8.78 6.88
N TYR A 59 -1.19 -8.86 6.78
CA TYR A 59 -1.97 -8.48 5.60
C TYR A 59 -3.13 -7.59 6.00
N GLN A 60 -3.52 -6.69 5.10
CA GLN A 60 -4.75 -5.93 5.25
C GLN A 60 -5.97 -6.85 5.23
N THR A 61 -6.81 -6.72 6.26
CA THR A 61 -8.03 -7.54 6.42
C THR A 61 -9.31 -6.72 6.41
N GLN A 62 -9.22 -5.41 6.16
CA GLN A 62 -10.36 -4.50 6.11
C GLN A 62 -10.25 -3.53 4.95
N LEU A 63 -11.42 -3.07 4.48
CA LEU A 63 -11.53 -1.99 3.52
C LEU A 63 -11.02 -0.68 4.13
N GLY A 64 -10.20 0.03 3.37
CA GLY A 64 -9.74 1.36 3.71
C GLY A 64 -10.76 2.44 3.34
N VAL A 65 -10.40 3.70 3.61
CA VAL A 65 -11.29 4.85 3.41
C VAL A 65 -11.55 5.11 1.92
N TYR A 66 -10.54 4.94 1.06
CA TYR A 66 -10.67 5.07 -0.39
C TYR A 66 -11.62 4.03 -0.96
N ASP A 67 -11.50 2.76 -0.56
CA ASP A 67 -12.37 1.69 -1.06
C ASP A 67 -13.85 2.00 -0.79
N ARG A 68 -14.16 2.49 0.42
CA ARG A 68 -15.53 2.81 0.83
C ARG A 68 -16.06 4.00 0.04
N TRP A 69 -15.24 5.01 -0.19
CA TRP A 69 -15.61 6.19 -0.97
C TRP A 69 -15.86 5.84 -2.45
N ALA A 70 -14.97 5.05 -3.07
CA ALA A 70 -15.14 4.61 -4.45
C ALA A 70 -16.41 3.77 -4.64
N ILE A 71 -16.69 2.85 -3.70
CA ILE A 71 -17.93 2.07 -3.71
C ILE A 71 -19.16 2.95 -3.45
N GLU A 72 -19.07 3.93 -2.55
CA GLU A 72 -20.16 4.88 -2.32
C GLU A 72 -20.48 5.66 -3.59
N TYR A 73 -19.47 6.14 -4.32
CA TYR A 73 -19.66 6.82 -5.59
C TYR A 73 -20.30 5.93 -6.65
N GLY A 74 -19.82 4.70 -6.81
CA GLY A 74 -20.28 3.81 -7.89
C GLY A 74 -21.58 3.06 -7.63
N TYR A 75 -21.99 2.87 -6.37
CA TYR A 75 -23.04 1.89 -6.03
C TYR A 75 -24.07 2.37 -5.01
N LYS A 76 -23.95 3.59 -4.46
CA LYS A 76 -24.96 4.10 -3.53
C LYS A 76 -26.29 4.29 -4.27
N PRO A 77 -27.40 3.70 -3.80
CA PRO A 77 -28.71 3.95 -4.41
C PRO A 77 -29.10 5.42 -4.29
N HIS A 78 -29.52 6.01 -5.40
CA HIS A 78 -30.04 7.37 -5.47
C HIS A 78 -31.55 7.36 -5.71
N SER A 79 -32.24 8.36 -5.15
CA SER A 79 -33.66 8.59 -5.44
C SER A 79 -33.81 9.29 -6.78
N GLY A 80 -34.61 8.73 -7.67
CA GLY A 80 -34.79 9.28 -9.01
C GLY A 80 -35.15 8.17 -9.99
N SER A 81 -35.53 8.56 -11.20
CA SER A 81 -35.82 7.60 -12.28
C SER A 81 -35.01 7.89 -13.54
N ARG A 82 -34.30 9.01 -13.58
CA ARG A 82 -33.47 9.43 -14.71
C ARG A 82 -32.02 9.66 -14.26
N PRO A 83 -31.03 9.49 -15.16
CA PRO A 83 -29.62 9.73 -14.85
C PRO A 83 -29.31 11.15 -14.36
N GLU A 84 -30.11 12.15 -14.71
CA GLU A 84 -29.87 13.53 -14.25
C GLU A 84 -30.20 13.71 -12.76
N ASP A 85 -31.04 12.84 -12.20
CA ASP A 85 -31.51 12.93 -10.82
C ASP A 85 -30.38 12.54 -9.82
N GLU A 86 -29.36 11.78 -10.24
CA GLU A 86 -28.22 11.38 -9.40
C GLU A 86 -27.05 12.37 -9.43
N LYS A 87 -27.03 13.31 -10.40
CA LYS A 87 -25.86 14.16 -10.67
C LYS A 87 -25.36 14.93 -9.44
N GLU A 88 -26.23 15.66 -8.75
CA GLU A 88 -25.85 16.45 -7.57
C GLU A 88 -25.29 15.56 -6.44
N ALA A 89 -25.88 14.38 -6.26
CA ALA A 89 -25.46 13.45 -5.23
C ALA A 89 -24.09 12.82 -5.57
N LEU A 90 -23.85 12.48 -6.83
CA LEU A 90 -22.54 12.01 -7.32
C LEU A 90 -21.47 13.11 -7.24
N GLU A 91 -21.79 14.34 -7.64
CA GLU A 91 -20.88 15.49 -7.53
C GLU A 91 -20.47 15.74 -6.06
N LYS A 92 -21.42 15.62 -5.12
CA LYS A 92 -21.14 15.75 -3.69
C LYS A 92 -20.22 14.64 -3.15
N ILE A 93 -20.34 13.41 -3.65
CA ILE A 93 -19.42 12.33 -3.26
C ILE A 93 -18.06 12.57 -3.90
N ALA A 94 -18.03 12.91 -5.19
CA ALA A 94 -16.81 13.15 -5.96
C ALA A 94 -16.00 14.34 -5.44
N SER A 95 -16.63 15.39 -4.92
CA SER A 95 -15.95 16.58 -4.39
C SER A 95 -15.02 16.30 -3.21
N ARG A 96 -15.04 15.07 -2.67
CA ARG A 96 -14.09 14.62 -1.65
C ARG A 96 -12.73 14.21 -2.23
N SER A 97 -12.56 14.19 -3.56
CA SER A 97 -11.34 13.78 -4.28
C SER A 97 -10.05 14.44 -3.78
N GLY A 98 -10.14 15.67 -3.25
CA GLY A 98 -9.00 16.39 -2.66
C GLY A 98 -8.56 15.92 -1.27
N GLU A 99 -9.41 15.16 -0.56
CA GLU A 99 -9.09 14.68 0.78
C GLU A 99 -7.80 13.82 0.76
N PRO A 100 -6.82 14.06 1.65
CA PRO A 100 -5.58 13.28 1.67
C PRO A 100 -5.79 11.77 1.73
N LEU A 101 -6.81 11.31 2.48
CA LEU A 101 -7.18 9.89 2.64
C LEU A 101 -7.74 9.24 1.37
N LEU A 102 -8.06 10.05 0.35
CA LEU A 102 -8.63 9.62 -0.91
C LEU A 102 -7.64 9.74 -2.09
N THR A 103 -6.36 9.97 -1.79
CA THR A 103 -5.32 10.03 -2.81
C THR A 103 -5.31 8.75 -3.67
N PHE A 104 -4.98 8.93 -4.94
CA PHE A 104 -5.11 7.90 -5.96
C PHE A 104 -3.98 7.97 -6.98
N ALA A 105 -3.38 6.82 -7.24
CA ALA A 105 -2.50 6.60 -8.38
C ALA A 105 -2.67 5.17 -8.86
N THR A 106 -2.84 4.99 -10.17
CA THR A 106 -3.24 3.71 -10.75
C THR A 106 -2.15 3.14 -11.65
N ASP A 107 -2.47 2.12 -12.46
CA ASP A 107 -1.50 1.39 -13.28
C ASP A 107 -0.63 2.31 -14.14
N GLU A 108 -1.23 3.28 -14.83
CA GLU A 108 -0.51 4.22 -15.70
C GLU A 108 0.28 5.28 -14.93
N ASP A 109 0.12 5.35 -13.60
CA ASP A 109 0.89 6.24 -12.72
C ASP A 109 2.03 5.49 -11.99
N THR A 110 2.18 4.19 -12.24
CA THR A 110 3.17 3.30 -11.56
C THR A 110 3.87 2.37 -12.56
N GLU A 111 4.15 2.90 -13.74
CA GLU A 111 5.04 2.36 -14.75
C GLU A 111 6.51 2.71 -14.46
N SER A 112 7.39 2.12 -15.28
CA SER A 112 8.82 2.39 -15.20
C SER A 112 9.12 3.80 -15.72
N GLY A 113 9.62 4.67 -14.84
CA GLY A 113 9.95 6.06 -15.17
C GLY A 113 8.95 7.07 -14.63
N ASP A 114 7.85 6.63 -14.00
CA ASP A 114 6.92 7.55 -13.36
C ASP A 114 7.59 8.37 -12.26
N PRO A 115 7.32 9.69 -12.21
CA PRO A 115 8.09 10.58 -11.37
C PRO A 115 7.63 10.60 -9.91
N ASP A 116 6.44 10.09 -9.59
CA ASP A 116 5.89 10.18 -8.23
C ASP A 116 6.49 9.14 -7.29
N PRO A 117 7.28 9.55 -6.28
CA PRO A 117 7.98 8.62 -5.40
C PRO A 117 7.07 7.94 -4.39
N LEU A 118 5.80 8.35 -4.28
CA LEU A 118 4.80 7.75 -3.38
C LEU A 118 3.82 6.83 -4.13
N SER A 119 3.96 6.68 -5.44
CA SER A 119 3.20 5.71 -6.23
C SER A 119 4.09 4.51 -6.52
N ASN A 120 4.06 3.48 -5.66
CA ASN A 120 4.91 2.30 -5.81
C ASN A 120 4.12 1.01 -5.67
N ARG A 121 4.67 -0.05 -6.24
CA ARG A 121 4.29 -1.42 -5.87
C ARG A 121 5.21 -1.90 -4.76
N TYR A 122 4.63 -2.55 -3.77
CA TYR A 122 5.31 -3.21 -2.66
C TYR A 122 6.05 -2.26 -1.71
N ASP A 123 5.53 -1.06 -1.52
CA ASP A 123 5.94 -0.15 -0.45
C ASP A 123 4.99 -0.22 0.77
N LEU A 124 5.40 0.39 1.88
CA LEU A 124 4.54 0.52 3.04
C LEU A 124 4.90 1.76 3.86
N GLY A 125 3.92 2.62 4.06
CA GLY A 125 3.98 3.76 4.95
C GLY A 125 4.36 5.06 4.26
N SER A 126 4.09 6.18 4.94
CA SER A 126 4.27 7.54 4.42
C SER A 126 5.72 8.03 4.28
N ASP A 127 6.69 7.25 4.76
CA ASP A 127 8.11 7.57 4.64
C ASP A 127 8.85 6.40 3.96
N PRO A 128 9.13 6.52 2.64
CA PRO A 128 9.89 5.51 1.90
C PRO A 128 11.29 5.22 2.47
N ILE A 129 11.94 6.21 3.09
CA ILE A 129 13.25 6.04 3.71
C ILE A 129 13.11 5.22 5.00
N ALA A 130 12.09 5.50 5.82
CA ALA A 130 11.80 4.71 7.01
C ALA A 130 11.47 3.25 6.64
N PHE A 131 10.68 3.05 5.59
CA PHE A 131 10.40 1.72 5.04
C PHE A 131 11.68 0.98 4.61
N ALA A 132 12.53 1.64 3.81
CA ALA A 132 13.81 1.07 3.38
C ALA A 132 14.72 0.69 4.55
N LYS A 133 14.83 1.56 5.57
CA LYS A 133 15.60 1.28 6.79
C LYS A 133 15.04 0.08 7.55
N GLN A 134 13.72 -0.01 7.70
CA GLN A 134 13.09 -1.15 8.38
C GLN A 134 13.31 -2.46 7.60
N ARG A 135 13.17 -2.44 6.27
CA ARG A 135 13.45 -3.61 5.44
C ARG A 135 14.90 -4.04 5.52
N ALA A 136 15.85 -3.10 5.46
CA ALA A 136 17.27 -3.39 5.62
C ALA A 136 17.56 -4.04 6.98
N ALA A 137 16.99 -3.50 8.07
CA ALA A 137 17.14 -4.07 9.41
C ALA A 137 16.59 -5.51 9.49
N LEU A 138 15.40 -5.77 8.92
CA LEU A 138 14.84 -7.12 8.90
C LEU A 138 15.74 -8.08 8.10
N VAL A 139 16.21 -7.66 6.92
CA VAL A 139 17.09 -8.48 6.07
C VAL A 139 18.39 -8.82 6.80
N GLN A 140 19.02 -7.83 7.44
CA GLN A 140 20.22 -8.03 8.26
C GLN A 140 19.99 -8.98 9.43
N GLU A 141 18.80 -8.96 10.04
CA GLU A 141 18.42 -9.88 11.11
C GLU A 141 18.28 -11.32 10.62
N VAL A 142 17.69 -11.53 9.43
CA VAL A 142 17.32 -12.86 8.93
C VAL A 142 18.46 -13.54 8.16
N ILE A 143 19.29 -12.80 7.41
CA ILE A 143 20.39 -13.36 6.60
C ILE A 143 21.28 -14.37 7.38
N PRO A 144 21.76 -14.05 8.59
CA PRO A 144 22.66 -14.96 9.33
C PRO A 144 22.01 -16.30 9.71
N GLN A 145 20.68 -16.35 9.72
CA GLN A 145 19.91 -17.53 10.16
C GLN A 145 19.52 -18.42 8.97
N LEU A 146 19.79 -18.01 7.72
CA LEU A 146 19.28 -18.72 6.54
C LEU A 146 19.83 -20.14 6.41
N VAL A 147 21.15 -20.32 6.58
CA VAL A 147 21.78 -21.64 6.43
C VAL A 147 21.16 -22.60 7.42
N GLU A 148 21.22 -22.28 8.72
CA GLU A 148 20.66 -23.12 9.78
C GLU A 148 19.17 -23.43 9.57
N ARG A 149 18.35 -22.43 9.22
CA ARG A 149 16.90 -22.62 9.06
C ARG A 149 16.50 -23.46 7.85
N PHE A 150 17.27 -23.40 6.76
CA PHE A 150 16.89 -24.03 5.50
C PHE A 150 17.69 -25.28 5.15
N THR A 151 18.69 -25.65 5.96
CA THR A 151 19.43 -26.93 5.83
C THR A 151 19.14 -27.92 6.98
N ALA A 152 18.12 -27.67 7.81
CA ALA A 152 17.83 -28.50 8.98
C ALA A 152 17.42 -29.95 8.61
N ASP A 153 16.70 -30.11 7.50
CA ASP A 153 16.13 -31.40 7.06
C ASP A 153 16.78 -31.96 5.76
N ASP A 154 17.66 -31.18 5.13
CA ASP A 154 18.36 -31.51 3.88
C ASP A 154 19.66 -30.69 3.81
N THR A 155 20.77 -31.33 3.43
CA THR A 155 22.07 -30.65 3.24
C THR A 155 22.12 -29.74 2.00
N GLY A 156 21.10 -29.78 1.14
CA GLY A 156 21.01 -28.97 -0.07
C GLY A 156 20.92 -27.46 0.19
N TYR A 157 21.75 -26.67 -0.50
CA TYR A 157 21.72 -25.20 -0.43
C TYR A 157 20.68 -24.54 -1.33
N GLU A 158 19.85 -25.30 -2.04
CA GLU A 158 18.86 -24.76 -2.96
C GLU A 158 17.89 -23.80 -2.24
N ARG A 159 17.31 -24.25 -1.12
CA ARG A 159 16.38 -23.46 -0.31
C ARG A 159 17.06 -22.24 0.32
N VAL A 160 18.33 -22.37 0.73
CA VAL A 160 19.14 -21.25 1.23
C VAL A 160 19.31 -20.19 0.13
N ARG A 161 19.67 -20.61 -1.09
CA ARG A 161 19.84 -19.70 -2.24
C ARG A 161 18.52 -19.01 -2.59
N GLN A 162 17.40 -19.73 -2.60
CA GLN A 162 16.07 -19.16 -2.85
C GLN A 162 15.71 -18.11 -1.79
N ALA A 163 15.87 -18.44 -0.50
CA ALA A 163 15.58 -17.52 0.60
C ALA A 163 16.50 -16.27 0.55
N PHE A 164 17.79 -16.45 0.27
CA PHE A 164 18.71 -15.34 0.07
C PHE A 164 18.27 -14.42 -1.08
N GLY A 165 17.85 -15.00 -2.20
CA GLY A 165 17.32 -14.25 -3.35
C GLY A 165 16.10 -13.39 -2.99
N VAL A 166 15.17 -13.93 -2.19
CA VAL A 166 14.00 -13.18 -1.70
C VAL A 166 14.42 -12.00 -0.82
N LEU A 167 15.36 -12.21 0.11
CA LEU A 167 15.84 -11.13 0.98
C LEU A 167 16.60 -10.04 0.20
N LEU A 168 17.44 -10.44 -0.76
CA LEU A 168 18.17 -9.52 -1.62
C LEU A 168 17.22 -8.68 -2.48
N ALA A 169 16.20 -9.32 -3.08
CA ALA A 169 15.18 -8.63 -3.85
C ALA A 169 14.38 -7.64 -2.99
N ALA A 170 13.96 -8.04 -1.79
CA ALA A 170 13.25 -7.16 -0.86
C ALA A 170 14.09 -5.95 -0.42
N HIS A 171 15.38 -6.16 -0.17
CA HIS A 171 16.31 -5.07 0.16
C HIS A 171 16.49 -4.10 -1.03
N GLY A 172 16.75 -4.65 -2.23
CA GLY A 172 16.93 -3.88 -3.45
C GLY A 172 15.68 -3.07 -3.83
N GLN A 173 14.50 -3.68 -3.71
CA GLN A 173 13.23 -3.01 -3.97
C GLN A 173 13.00 -1.82 -3.03
N ALA A 174 13.20 -2.01 -1.72
CA ALA A 174 13.01 -0.93 -0.76
C ALA A 174 14.03 0.21 -0.95
N ALA A 175 15.28 -0.12 -1.28
CA ALA A 175 16.30 0.87 -1.63
C ALA A 175 15.96 1.62 -2.92
N PHE A 176 15.44 0.93 -3.94
CA PHE A 176 14.97 1.54 -5.18
C PHE A 176 13.84 2.53 -4.91
N ILE A 177 12.82 2.13 -4.15
CA ILE A 177 11.70 3.01 -3.76
C ILE A 177 12.22 4.28 -3.08
N ALA A 178 13.13 4.15 -2.10
CA ALA A 178 13.72 5.31 -1.42
C ALA A 178 14.52 6.21 -2.38
N SER A 179 15.20 5.64 -3.38
CA SER A 179 15.98 6.40 -4.36
C SER A 179 15.09 7.30 -5.26
N ARG A 180 13.83 6.93 -5.48
CA ARG A 180 12.89 7.72 -6.29
C ARG A 180 12.59 9.10 -5.69
N LEU A 181 12.83 9.29 -4.39
CA LEU A 181 12.70 10.60 -3.75
C LEU A 181 13.68 11.63 -4.33
N ILE A 182 14.80 11.19 -4.92
CA ILE A 182 15.77 12.09 -5.55
C ILE A 182 15.22 12.50 -6.92
N GLY A 183 14.77 13.75 -7.04
CA GLY A 183 14.23 14.29 -8.28
C GLY A 183 12.79 13.86 -8.61
N GLY A 184 12.11 13.20 -7.66
CA GLY A 184 10.71 12.83 -7.80
C GLY A 184 9.78 14.05 -7.88
N LEU A 185 8.66 13.89 -8.58
CA LEU A 185 7.64 14.92 -8.75
C LEU A 185 6.32 14.46 -8.15
N HIS A 186 5.69 15.32 -7.35
CA HIS A 186 4.37 15.05 -6.80
C HIS A 186 3.30 15.65 -7.69
N GLY A 187 2.35 14.82 -8.12
CA GLY A 187 1.16 15.24 -8.84
C GLY A 187 -0.07 15.26 -7.94
N SER A 188 -0.98 16.20 -8.21
CA SER A 188 -2.35 16.17 -7.69
C SER A 188 -3.34 16.30 -8.84
N ARG A 189 -4.46 15.58 -8.73
CA ARG A 189 -5.61 15.68 -9.65
C ARG A 189 -6.73 16.56 -9.08
N SER A 190 -6.51 17.18 -7.91
CA SER A 190 -7.48 18.06 -7.27
C SER A 190 -7.80 19.27 -8.15
N HIS A 191 -9.07 19.63 -8.22
CA HIS A 191 -9.52 20.88 -8.83
C HIS A 191 -9.46 22.04 -7.83
N ARG A 192 -9.64 23.28 -8.32
CA ARG A 192 -9.53 24.52 -7.53
C ARG A 192 -10.37 24.50 -6.25
N ASP A 193 -11.55 23.90 -6.31
CA ASP A 193 -12.56 23.92 -5.25
C ASP A 193 -12.62 22.60 -4.47
N ASP A 194 -11.71 21.67 -4.75
CA ASP A 194 -11.57 20.43 -3.98
C ASP A 194 -10.94 20.74 -2.61
N PRO A 195 -11.32 20.01 -1.54
CA PRO A 195 -10.86 20.24 -0.18
C PRO A 195 -9.39 19.90 0.05
#